data_AF-A0A4D9CY10-F1
#
_entry.id   AF-A0A4D9CY10-F1
#
_cell.length_a   1.000
_cell.length_b   1.000
_cell.length_c   1.000
_cell.angle_alpha   90.00
_cell.angle_beta   90.00
_cell.angle_gamma   90.00
#
_symmetry.space_group_name_H-M   'P 1'
#
loop_
_entity.id
_entity.type
_entity.pdbx_description
1 polymer ?
#
loop_
_entity_poly.entity_id
_entity_poly.type
_entity_poly.pdbx_seq_one_letter_code
_entity_poly.pdbx_strand_id
1 'polypeptide(L)'
;MGRRRVSTSATSVKCTEIEEKTVMIAVDNAAAPVEPAALDVTGSTKTFKEQEVVLAKDSGQLYEAKIQKVQEGKKGSAPQYFIHYQGWKSKWDRWVGAEDLLPKDEHSLKLQAQLRQAAKRRPGPVAEKEDGREGGFKRGKGEGGEDVSRPADPDLEPAPEKNSDPQVKLAMPFTLKKQLVDDWELVTRPPHHLVPLPRSPSAAAVLSSFLAHKKEQGTASTVQLARLEEMLHGLREYFDKALPLILLYRHEREQYASLFPAAPPSSACRPTSTEPALGSSSGAAPRPSDVYGAEHLLRLFVRLPRLLALAPLAPAEMTQVQAKLGELLKFLQKQHGEIFLTSYMKKEEEKEEGKGEEKGSQAVAESGMKKGRRTRTA
;
A
#
# COMPACT_ATOMS: atom_id res chain seq x y z
N MET A 1 -49.36 24.93 54.44
CA MET A 1 -48.12 24.16 54.20
C MET A 1 -47.63 24.52 52.79
N GLY A 2 -46.49 25.11 52.48
CA GLY A 2 -45.32 25.64 53.18
C GLY A 2 -44.33 25.97 52.07
N ARG A 3 -44.33 27.20 51.54
CA ARG A 3 -43.34 27.68 50.56
C ARG A 3 -42.23 28.42 51.32
N ARG A 4 -40.99 27.95 51.24
CA ARG A 4 -39.77 28.76 51.45
C ARG A 4 -38.66 28.29 50.51
N ARG A 5 -38.13 29.25 49.75
CA ARG A 5 -36.78 29.24 49.16
C ARG A 5 -35.76 29.54 50.27
N VAL A 6 -34.59 28.92 50.21
CA VAL A 6 -33.29 29.43 50.68
C VAL A 6 -32.21 28.54 50.02
N SER A 7 -30.94 28.87 49.89
CA SER A 7 -30.20 29.91 49.15
C SER A 7 -28.74 29.41 49.06
N THR A 8 -27.91 30.04 48.22
CA THR A 8 -26.42 30.17 48.36
C THR A 8 -25.59 28.87 48.25
N SER A 9 -24.35 28.83 47.74
CA SER A 9 -23.33 29.83 47.37
C SER A 9 -22.21 29.11 46.60
N ALA A 10 -21.51 29.88 45.75
CA ALA A 10 -20.24 29.54 45.12
C ALA A 10 -19.14 29.11 46.12
N THR A 11 -18.10 28.44 45.65
CA THR A 11 -16.70 28.95 45.69
C THR A 11 -15.75 28.02 44.94
N SER A 12 -14.97 28.64 44.05
CA SER A 12 -13.84 28.13 43.29
C SER A 12 -12.56 28.16 44.13
N VAL A 13 -11.73 27.11 44.09
CA VAL A 13 -10.34 27.09 44.59
C VAL A 13 -9.56 26.09 43.71
N LYS A 14 -8.84 26.56 42.67
CA LYS A 14 -7.41 26.93 42.60
C LYS A 14 -6.41 25.77 42.69
N CYS A 15 -5.69 25.56 41.58
CA CYS A 15 -4.39 24.92 41.45
C CYS A 15 -3.29 25.67 42.23
N THR A 16 -2.28 24.95 42.73
CA THR A 16 -0.81 25.02 42.45
C THR A 16 0.05 24.55 43.64
N GLU A 17 1.05 23.68 43.35
CA GLU A 17 2.42 23.61 43.94
C GLU A 17 2.57 23.26 45.45
N ILE A 18 3.62 22.68 46.04
CA ILE A 18 4.99 22.19 45.71
C ILE A 18 5.54 21.52 46.99
N GLU A 19 6.43 20.51 46.86
CA GLU A 19 7.55 20.05 47.76
C GLU A 19 7.34 19.96 49.31
N GLU A 20 8.02 19.20 50.15
CA GLU A 20 9.09 18.19 50.23
C GLU A 20 9.09 17.78 51.73
N LYS A 21 9.49 16.54 52.08
CA LYS A 21 10.14 16.19 53.38
C LYS A 21 10.53 14.69 53.45
N THR A 22 11.81 14.35 53.20
CA THR A 22 12.88 14.10 54.21
C THR A 22 12.40 13.46 55.55
N VAL A 23 12.97 12.40 56.17
CA VAL A 23 14.30 11.76 56.07
C VAL A 23 14.39 10.47 56.94
N MET A 24 15.26 9.54 56.50
CA MET A 24 16.16 8.57 57.18
C MET A 24 15.78 7.74 58.42
N ILE A 25 16.14 6.45 58.33
CA ILE A 25 17.04 5.77 59.29
C ILE A 25 18.16 5.06 58.50
N ALA A 26 19.41 5.42 58.83
CA ALA A 26 20.69 4.86 58.38
C ALA A 26 21.09 3.65 59.27
N VAL A 27 22.09 2.81 59.00
CA VAL A 27 23.55 3.01 59.16
C VAL A 27 24.16 1.61 58.97
N ASP A 28 24.92 1.34 57.90
CA ASP A 28 26.40 1.28 57.79
C ASP A 28 27.09 0.00 58.26
N ASN A 29 27.84 -0.61 57.33
CA ASN A 29 29.27 -0.90 57.44
C ASN A 29 29.71 -1.70 56.18
N ALA A 30 30.88 -1.54 55.57
CA ALA A 30 31.93 -0.52 55.51
C ALA A 30 32.99 -1.13 54.58
N ALA A 31 33.52 -0.34 53.64
CA ALA A 31 34.94 -0.31 53.22
C ALA A 31 35.09 0.46 51.89
N ALA A 32 35.21 1.78 52.03
CA ALA A 32 36.30 2.67 51.58
C ALA A 32 37.00 2.48 50.19
N PRO A 33 37.54 3.59 49.63
CA PRO A 33 37.38 3.93 48.21
C PRO A 33 38.70 3.94 47.42
N VAL A 34 38.59 3.87 46.09
CA VAL A 34 39.65 4.32 45.19
C VAL A 34 39.03 5.18 44.08
N GLU A 35 39.51 6.41 43.97
CA GLU A 35 39.14 7.43 42.98
C GLU A 35 39.55 7.06 41.53
N PRO A 36 39.02 7.78 40.52
CA PRO A 36 38.95 7.30 39.15
C PRO A 36 40.25 7.54 38.38
N ALA A 37 40.99 6.47 38.13
CA ALA A 37 41.99 6.45 37.08
C ALA A 37 41.28 6.32 35.72
N ALA A 38 41.21 7.42 34.98
CA ALA A 38 41.13 7.38 33.53
C ALA A 38 42.25 6.48 33.01
N LEU A 39 41.93 5.51 32.13
CA LEU A 39 42.78 4.96 31.06
C LEU A 39 41.99 3.88 30.27
N ASP A 40 41.65 4.26 29.03
CA ASP A 40 41.31 3.47 27.83
C ASP A 40 40.24 2.36 27.84
N VAL A 41 39.02 2.76 27.48
CA VAL A 41 38.14 1.91 26.65
C VAL A 41 38.67 1.97 25.22
N THR A 42 39.71 1.20 24.92
CA THR A 42 40.04 0.86 23.53
C THR A 42 39.12 -0.29 23.11
N GLY A 43 38.10 0.06 22.33
CA GLY A 43 37.33 -0.94 21.60
C GLY A 43 38.29 -1.78 20.76
N SER A 44 38.42 -3.05 21.09
CA SER A 44 39.11 -4.03 20.25
C SER A 44 38.32 -4.15 18.94
N THR A 45 38.60 -3.28 17.98
CA THR A 45 38.10 -3.34 16.61
C THR A 45 38.64 -4.62 15.98
N LYS A 46 37.83 -5.68 15.99
CA LYS A 46 38.18 -6.92 15.31
C LYS A 46 38.26 -6.62 13.81
N THR A 47 39.45 -6.79 13.25
CA THR A 47 39.71 -6.62 11.83
C THR A 47 39.56 -7.95 11.10
N PHE A 48 38.84 -7.95 9.98
CA PHE A 48 38.58 -9.17 9.21
C PHE A 48 39.20 -9.09 7.81
N LYS A 49 39.54 -10.24 7.21
CA LYS A 49 40.19 -10.31 5.89
C LYS A 49 39.18 -10.60 4.77
N GLU A 50 39.56 -10.22 3.55
CA GLU A 50 38.82 -10.63 2.36
C GLU A 50 38.75 -12.16 2.25
N GLN A 51 37.59 -12.67 1.82
CA GLN A 51 37.23 -14.08 1.72
C GLN A 51 37.08 -14.85 3.05
N GLU A 52 37.20 -14.20 4.20
CA GLU A 52 36.96 -14.80 5.51
C GLU A 52 35.46 -15.05 5.76
N VAL A 53 35.15 -16.16 6.44
CA VAL A 53 33.77 -16.51 6.82
C VAL A 53 33.52 -16.05 8.25
N VAL A 54 32.54 -15.17 8.41
CA VAL A 54 32.17 -14.50 9.66
C VAL A 54 30.69 -14.69 9.95
N LEU A 55 30.26 -14.42 11.18
CA LEU A 55 28.87 -14.37 11.58
C LEU A 55 28.39 -12.93 11.59
N ALA A 56 27.54 -12.57 10.63
CA ALA A 56 26.96 -11.24 10.51
C ALA A 56 25.63 -11.15 11.28
N LYS A 57 25.48 -10.10 12.07
CA LYS A 57 24.25 -9.78 12.79
C LYS A 57 23.24 -9.13 11.85
N ASP A 58 22.08 -9.76 11.69
CA ASP A 58 20.97 -9.17 10.96
C ASP A 58 19.64 -9.45 11.67
N SER A 59 18.81 -8.41 11.85
CA SER A 59 17.45 -8.53 12.36
C SER A 59 17.31 -9.27 13.72
N GLY A 60 18.36 -9.23 14.55
CA GLY A 60 18.43 -9.91 15.85
C GLY A 60 18.89 -11.37 15.80
N GLN A 61 19.35 -11.86 14.65
CA GLN A 61 19.94 -13.19 14.46
C GLN A 61 21.36 -13.06 13.90
N LEU A 62 22.13 -14.15 14.02
CA LEU A 62 23.48 -14.25 13.45
C LEU A 62 23.44 -15.19 12.26
N TYR A 63 23.97 -14.75 11.12
CA TYR A 63 24.02 -15.52 9.88
C TYR A 63 25.45 -15.69 9.40
N GLU A 64 25.76 -16.84 8.80
CA GLU A 64 27.07 -17.02 8.18
C GLU A 64 27.17 -16.15 6.92
N ALA A 65 28.25 -15.36 6.84
CA ALA A 65 28.53 -14.49 5.72
C ALA A 65 30.00 -14.58 5.33
N LYS A 66 30.29 -14.36 4.05
CA LYS A 66 31.66 -14.27 3.53
C LYS A 66 31.98 -12.82 3.21
N ILE A 67 33.13 -12.35 3.68
CA ILE A 67 33.61 -11.00 3.34
C ILE A 67 34.10 -11.02 1.91
N GLN A 68 33.50 -10.20 1.06
CA GLN A 68 33.90 -10.04 -0.33
C GLN A 68 34.89 -8.90 -0.52
N LYS A 69 34.74 -7.79 0.20
CA LYS A 69 35.62 -6.61 0.10
C LYS A 69 35.83 -5.97 1.46
N VAL A 70 37.03 -5.45 1.70
CA VAL A 70 37.35 -4.67 2.90
C VAL A 70 37.65 -3.24 2.50
N GLN A 71 37.00 -2.27 3.15
CA GLN A 71 37.24 -0.85 2.95
C GLN A 71 37.76 -0.25 4.26
N GLU A 72 39.06 0.04 4.28
CA GLU A 72 39.68 0.78 5.38
C GLU A 72 39.27 2.26 5.32
N GLY A 73 38.75 2.78 6.42
CA GLY A 73 38.31 4.18 6.49
C GLY A 73 39.49 5.15 6.41
N LYS A 74 39.37 6.22 5.62
CA LYS A 74 40.36 7.33 5.62
C LYS A 74 40.13 8.22 6.84
N LYS A 75 41.21 8.58 7.54
CA LYS A 75 41.29 9.52 8.70
C LYS A 75 40.09 9.40 9.68
N GLY A 76 40.10 8.35 10.51
CA GLY A 76 39.24 8.24 11.71
C GLY A 76 37.88 7.57 11.52
N SER A 77 37.56 7.07 10.32
CA SER A 77 36.34 6.28 10.09
C SER A 77 36.60 4.78 10.32
N ALA A 78 35.65 4.08 10.96
CA ALA A 78 35.74 2.65 11.20
C ALA A 78 35.76 1.84 9.88
N PRO A 79 36.48 0.71 9.82
CA PRO A 79 36.54 -0.11 8.62
C PRO A 79 35.16 -0.69 8.28
N GLN A 80 34.81 -0.68 7.00
CA GLN A 80 33.59 -1.27 6.47
C GLN A 80 33.91 -2.53 5.67
N TYR A 81 33.00 -3.50 5.72
CA TYR A 81 33.14 -4.81 5.11
C TYR A 81 31.95 -5.07 4.20
N PHE A 82 32.20 -5.42 2.95
CA PHE A 82 31.15 -5.87 2.03
C PHE A 82 30.95 -7.37 2.24
N ILE A 83 29.78 -7.77 2.72
CA ILE A 83 29.48 -9.17 3.05
C ILE A 83 28.44 -9.78 2.14
N HIS A 84 28.59 -11.08 1.90
CA HIS A 84 27.62 -11.92 1.21
C HIS A 84 27.15 -13.04 2.13
N TYR A 85 25.85 -13.11 2.40
CA TYR A 85 25.27 -14.14 3.26
C TYR A 85 25.27 -15.50 2.56
N GLN A 86 25.76 -16.52 3.25
CA GLN A 86 25.82 -17.88 2.73
C GLN A 86 24.40 -18.43 2.51
N GLY A 87 24.10 -18.81 1.26
CA GLY A 87 22.78 -19.31 0.85
C GLY A 87 21.76 -18.23 0.47
N TRP A 88 22.16 -16.96 0.43
CA TRP A 88 21.28 -15.85 0.06
C TRP A 88 21.60 -15.35 -1.36
N LYS A 89 20.62 -14.72 -2.02
CA LYS A 89 20.84 -14.07 -3.33
C LYS A 89 21.72 -12.83 -3.17
N SER A 90 22.61 -12.55 -4.12
CA SER A 90 23.54 -11.40 -4.10
C SER A 90 22.89 -10.02 -3.98
N LYS A 91 21.57 -9.91 -4.20
CA LYS A 91 20.81 -8.67 -3.94
C LYS A 91 20.81 -8.24 -2.46
N TRP A 92 21.19 -9.13 -1.55
CA TRP A 92 21.26 -8.89 -0.11
C TRP A 92 22.68 -8.54 0.38
N ASP A 93 23.64 -8.46 -0.54
CA ASP A 93 25.02 -8.11 -0.22
C ASP A 93 25.07 -6.64 0.17
N ARG A 94 25.73 -6.33 1.28
CA ARG A 94 25.76 -4.97 1.85
C ARG A 94 27.08 -4.67 2.54
N TRP A 95 27.36 -3.38 2.70
CA TRP A 95 28.43 -2.88 3.55
C TRP A 95 27.97 -2.89 5.01
N VAL A 96 28.78 -3.45 5.90
CA VAL A 96 28.57 -3.49 7.35
C VAL A 96 29.81 -3.02 8.09
N GLY A 97 29.63 -2.44 9.28
CA GLY A 97 30.73 -2.11 10.18
C GLY A 97 31.26 -3.34 10.93
N ALA A 98 32.40 -3.18 11.61
CA ALA A 98 32.99 -4.25 12.42
C ALA A 98 32.08 -4.69 13.59
N GLU A 99 31.20 -3.80 14.06
CA GLU A 99 30.26 -4.02 15.17
C GLU A 99 29.18 -5.07 14.87
N ASP A 100 28.83 -5.25 13.60
CA ASP A 100 27.84 -6.22 13.16
C ASP A 100 28.46 -7.55 12.73
N LEU A 101 29.78 -7.69 12.86
CA LEU A 101 30.53 -8.88 12.48
C LEU A 101 31.15 -9.56 13.70
N LEU A 102 30.91 -10.87 13.81
CA LEU A 102 31.52 -11.72 14.81
C LEU A 102 32.40 -12.76 14.11
N PRO A 103 33.61 -13.05 14.62
CA PRO A 103 34.38 -14.20 14.16
C PRO A 103 33.62 -15.50 14.42
N LYS A 104 33.90 -16.52 13.62
CA LYS A 104 33.30 -17.86 13.74
C LYS A 104 33.95 -18.66 14.88
N ASP A 105 33.91 -18.11 16.08
CA ASP A 105 34.37 -18.75 17.31
C ASP A 105 33.28 -19.63 17.93
N GLU A 106 33.66 -20.57 18.79
CA GLU A 106 32.72 -21.42 19.53
C GLU A 106 31.70 -20.59 20.34
N HIS A 107 32.14 -19.44 20.87
CA HIS A 107 31.27 -18.50 21.58
C HIS A 107 30.19 -17.88 20.68
N SER A 108 30.56 -17.47 19.47
CA SER A 108 29.63 -16.87 18.49
C SER A 108 28.64 -17.92 17.95
N LEU A 109 29.08 -19.16 17.79
CA LEU A 109 28.23 -20.29 17.38
C LEU A 109 27.20 -20.65 18.47
N LYS A 110 27.61 -20.66 19.74
CA LYS A 110 26.68 -20.84 20.88
C LYS A 110 25.63 -19.74 20.92
N LEU A 111 26.03 -18.48 20.71
CA LEU A 111 25.11 -17.35 20.65
C LEU A 111 24.11 -17.46 19.49
N GLN A 112 24.58 -17.87 18.31
CA GLN A 112 23.71 -18.15 17.16
C GLN A 112 22.68 -19.23 17.47
N ALA A 113 23.09 -20.34 18.08
CA ALA A 113 22.20 -21.44 18.47
C ALA A 113 21.16 -20.97 19.50
N GLN A 114 21.57 -20.19 20.50
CA GLN A 114 20.68 -19.64 21.52
C GLN A 114 19.63 -18.69 20.92
N LEU A 115 20.03 -17.79 20.03
CA LEU A 115 19.11 -16.86 19.34
C LEU A 115 18.12 -17.62 18.44
N ARG A 116 18.58 -18.67 17.74
CA ARG A 116 17.72 -19.53 16.92
C ARG A 116 16.72 -20.32 17.77
N GLN A 117 17.12 -20.80 18.93
CA GLN A 117 16.21 -21.48 19.86
C GLN A 117 15.19 -20.51 20.48
N ALA A 118 15.61 -19.31 20.85
CA ALA A 118 14.72 -18.27 21.37
C ALA A 118 13.65 -17.85 20.33
N ALA A 119 14.02 -17.78 19.05
CA ALA A 119 13.08 -17.50 17.97
C ALA A 119 12.00 -18.60 17.81
N LYS A 120 12.36 -19.87 18.03
CA LYS A 120 11.42 -21.01 17.97
C LYS A 120 10.47 -21.08 19.17
N ARG A 121 10.81 -20.49 20.31
CA ARG A 121 10.01 -20.55 21.55
C ARG A 121 8.92 -19.46 21.64
N ARG A 122 8.76 -18.61 20.62
CA ARG A 122 7.63 -17.68 20.53
C ARG A 122 6.42 -18.42 19.94
N PRO A 123 5.30 -18.60 20.67
CA PRO A 123 4.13 -19.27 20.14
C PRO A 123 3.43 -18.39 19.09
N GLY A 124 3.21 -18.94 17.87
CA GLY A 124 2.17 -18.47 16.96
C GLY A 124 0.79 -19.01 17.38
N PRO A 125 -0.32 -18.48 16.82
CA PRO A 125 -1.67 -18.89 17.21
C PRO A 125 -1.93 -20.37 16.84
N VAL A 126 -2.60 -21.06 17.76
CA VAL A 126 -2.83 -22.52 17.79
C VAL A 126 -3.79 -22.95 16.68
N ALA A 127 -3.38 -23.92 15.85
CA ALA A 127 -4.25 -24.67 14.96
C ALA A 127 -4.48 -26.07 15.55
N GLU A 128 -5.75 -26.42 15.76
CA GLU A 128 -6.18 -27.71 16.29
C GLU A 128 -5.95 -28.85 15.29
N LYS A 129 -5.57 -30.01 15.82
CA LYS A 129 -5.53 -31.30 15.12
C LYS A 129 -6.94 -31.89 15.04
N GLU A 130 -7.31 -32.43 13.88
CA GLU A 130 -8.18 -33.59 13.81
C GLU A 130 -7.55 -34.69 12.95
N ASP A 131 -7.78 -35.92 13.41
CA ASP A 131 -7.20 -37.20 13.01
C ASP A 131 -8.16 -37.91 12.02
N GLY A 132 -7.64 -38.60 11.00
CA GLY A 132 -8.49 -39.29 10.02
C GLY A 132 -7.75 -40.02 8.90
N ARG A 133 -7.32 -41.25 9.18
CA ARG A 133 -6.97 -42.37 8.26
C ARG A 133 -8.20 -42.69 7.37
N GLU A 134 -8.20 -43.17 6.13
CA GLU A 134 -7.46 -44.22 5.42
C GLU A 134 -7.92 -44.25 3.93
N GLY A 135 -7.11 -44.77 2.99
CA GLY A 135 -7.62 -45.24 1.69
C GLY A 135 -6.68 -45.07 0.50
N GLY A 136 -5.84 -46.08 0.23
CA GLY A 136 -5.01 -46.14 -0.98
C GLY A 136 -5.71 -46.78 -2.18
N PHE A 137 -5.23 -46.53 -3.41
CA PHE A 137 -5.12 -47.51 -4.50
C PHE A 137 -4.20 -47.01 -5.63
N LYS A 138 -3.76 -47.96 -6.47
CA LYS A 138 -2.49 -48.06 -7.20
C LYS A 138 -2.38 -47.30 -8.54
N ARG A 139 -1.13 -46.86 -8.80
CA ARG A 139 -0.30 -46.89 -10.04
C ARG A 139 -0.96 -47.31 -11.38
N GLY A 140 -0.78 -46.45 -12.39
CA GLY A 140 -0.71 -46.77 -13.82
C GLY A 140 0.40 -45.91 -14.49
N LYS A 141 1.23 -46.55 -15.30
CA LYS A 141 2.56 -46.13 -15.81
C LYS A 141 2.51 -45.88 -17.33
N GLY A 142 3.28 -44.89 -17.82
CA GLY A 142 3.73 -44.68 -19.21
C GLY A 142 4.34 -43.27 -19.34
N GLU A 143 5.66 -43.05 -19.24
CA GLU A 143 6.73 -43.14 -20.28
C GLU A 143 6.48 -42.19 -21.46
N GLY A 144 7.30 -41.17 -21.81
CA GLY A 144 8.61 -40.65 -21.36
C GLY A 144 8.80 -39.18 -21.84
N GLY A 145 9.87 -38.43 -21.56
CA GLY A 145 11.16 -38.75 -20.93
C GLY A 145 11.96 -37.51 -20.45
N GLU A 146 13.01 -37.82 -19.68
CA GLU A 146 14.27 -37.10 -19.31
C GLU A 146 14.16 -35.68 -18.69
N ASP A 147 14.27 -35.42 -17.38
CA ASP A 147 15.18 -35.84 -16.27
C ASP A 147 16.63 -35.31 -16.33
N VAL A 148 16.89 -34.26 -15.54
CA VAL A 148 18.04 -34.18 -14.64
C VAL A 148 17.53 -33.59 -13.31
N SER A 149 17.24 -34.48 -12.36
CA SER A 149 16.83 -34.14 -11.00
C SER A 149 18.03 -33.73 -10.12
N ARG A 150 17.87 -32.65 -9.32
CA ARG A 150 18.57 -32.45 -8.04
C ARG A 150 17.54 -32.44 -6.92
N PRO A 151 17.88 -32.92 -5.70
CA PRO A 151 16.88 -33.28 -4.69
C PRO A 151 16.21 -32.04 -4.11
N ALA A 152 14.89 -32.09 -3.94
CA ALA A 152 14.13 -31.09 -3.20
C ALA A 152 14.30 -31.35 -1.68
N ASP A 153 14.96 -30.42 -0.99
CA ASP A 153 14.98 -30.38 0.48
C ASP A 153 13.58 -30.02 1.03
N PRO A 154 13.06 -30.73 2.05
CA PRO A 154 11.72 -30.52 2.60
C PRO A 154 11.62 -29.40 3.67
N ASP A 155 12.62 -28.52 3.82
CA ASP A 155 12.67 -27.50 4.89
C ASP A 155 12.68 -26.05 4.38
N LEU A 156 12.00 -25.78 3.26
CA LEU A 156 11.88 -24.43 2.70
C LEU A 156 10.65 -23.71 3.27
N GLU A 157 10.75 -23.26 4.51
CA GLU A 157 9.81 -22.26 5.05
C GLU A 157 9.95 -20.94 4.25
N PRO A 158 8.84 -20.36 3.77
CA PRO A 158 8.89 -19.10 3.02
C PRO A 158 9.42 -17.98 3.94
N ALA A 159 10.48 -17.31 3.50
CA ALA A 159 11.15 -16.23 4.24
C ALA A 159 10.16 -15.17 4.75
N PRO A 160 10.30 -14.66 5.99
CA PRO A 160 9.41 -13.62 6.51
C PRO A 160 9.70 -12.30 5.80
N GLU A 161 8.72 -11.82 5.02
CA GLU A 161 8.69 -10.47 4.48
C GLU A 161 8.64 -9.45 5.62
N LYS A 162 9.81 -9.02 6.12
CA LYS A 162 9.93 -7.96 7.13
C LYS A 162 9.90 -6.58 6.47
N ASN A 163 8.69 -6.20 6.08
CA ASN A 163 8.17 -4.85 6.24
C ASN A 163 6.71 -5.04 6.62
N SER A 164 6.45 -5.43 7.87
CA SER A 164 5.07 -5.50 8.37
C SER A 164 4.62 -4.08 8.71
N ASP A 165 4.55 -3.23 7.69
CA ASP A 165 3.49 -2.23 7.60
C ASP A 165 2.21 -3.00 7.98
N PRO A 166 1.44 -2.61 9.01
CA PRO A 166 0.24 -3.34 9.38
C PRO A 166 -0.61 -3.47 8.11
N GLN A 167 -0.61 -4.62 7.45
CA GLN A 167 -1.26 -4.73 6.16
C GLN A 167 -2.55 -5.51 6.36
N VAL A 168 -3.65 -4.78 6.30
CA VAL A 168 -4.98 -5.36 6.18
C VAL A 168 -5.00 -6.26 4.94
N LYS A 169 -5.19 -7.58 5.12
CA LYS A 169 -5.17 -8.55 4.02
C LYS A 169 -6.49 -8.51 3.26
N LEU A 170 -6.59 -7.66 2.25
CA LEU A 170 -7.71 -7.70 1.30
C LEU A 170 -7.35 -8.61 0.12
N ALA A 171 -7.98 -9.78 0.05
CA ALA A 171 -7.75 -10.74 -1.02
C ALA A 171 -8.42 -10.26 -2.33
N MET A 172 -7.61 -9.78 -3.27
CA MET A 172 -8.10 -9.35 -4.58
C MET A 172 -8.23 -10.53 -5.55
N PRO A 173 -9.41 -10.74 -6.18
CA PRO A 173 -9.60 -11.76 -7.20
C PRO A 173 -8.66 -11.63 -8.39
N PHE A 174 -8.24 -12.75 -8.98
CA PHE A 174 -7.29 -12.77 -10.11
C PHE A 174 -7.81 -12.00 -11.34
N THR A 175 -9.12 -12.09 -11.63
CA THR A 175 -9.74 -11.35 -12.75
C THR A 175 -9.60 -9.84 -12.59
N LEU A 176 -9.78 -9.32 -11.37
CA LEU A 176 -9.63 -7.91 -11.07
C LEU A 176 -8.17 -7.47 -11.04
N LYS A 177 -7.25 -8.36 -10.63
CA LYS A 177 -5.80 -8.11 -10.78
C LYS A 177 -5.40 -7.97 -12.25
N LYS A 178 -5.90 -8.86 -13.12
CA LYS A 178 -5.69 -8.76 -14.56
C LYS A 178 -6.22 -7.43 -15.09
N GLN A 179 -7.45 -7.05 -14.72
CA GLN A 179 -8.03 -5.76 -15.10
C GLN A 179 -7.14 -4.57 -14.70
N LEU A 180 -6.52 -4.59 -13.51
CA LEU A 180 -5.62 -3.54 -13.06
C LEU A 180 -4.30 -3.50 -13.85
N VAL A 181 -3.78 -4.66 -14.25
CA VAL A 181 -2.60 -4.74 -15.12
C VAL A 181 -2.94 -4.19 -16.50
N ASP A 182 -4.06 -4.62 -17.09
CA ASP A 182 -4.52 -4.15 -18.40
C ASP A 182 -4.78 -2.62 -18.38
N ASP A 183 -5.45 -2.10 -17.34
CA ASP A 183 -5.68 -0.65 -17.12
C ASP A 183 -4.35 0.12 -17.01
N TRP A 184 -3.39 -0.39 -16.22
CA TRP A 184 -2.08 0.23 -16.10
C TRP A 184 -1.36 0.26 -17.45
N GLU A 185 -1.36 -0.83 -18.22
CA GLU A 185 -0.73 -0.88 -19.54
C GLU A 185 -1.37 0.12 -20.51
N LEU A 186 -2.69 0.19 -20.57
CA LEU A 186 -3.43 1.10 -21.45
C LEU A 186 -3.13 2.58 -21.17
N VAL A 187 -3.08 2.97 -19.89
CA VAL A 187 -2.90 4.37 -19.51
C VAL A 187 -1.43 4.79 -19.53
N THR A 188 -0.52 3.92 -19.09
CA THR A 188 0.89 4.29 -18.89
C THR A 188 1.80 3.98 -20.06
N ARG A 189 1.46 3.02 -20.94
CA ARG A 189 2.26 2.74 -22.13
C ARG A 189 1.78 3.58 -23.32
N PRO A 190 2.69 4.08 -24.17
CA PRO A 190 2.32 4.71 -25.43
C PRO A 190 1.44 3.76 -26.27
N PRO A 191 0.39 4.27 -26.95
CA PRO A 191 0.08 5.68 -27.22
C PRO A 191 -0.74 6.41 -26.14
N HIS A 192 -0.77 5.92 -24.89
CA HIS A 192 -1.54 6.48 -23.77
C HIS A 192 -3.04 6.56 -24.06
N HIS A 193 -3.81 5.67 -23.45
CA HIS A 193 -5.25 5.70 -23.54
C HIS A 193 -5.86 6.28 -22.26
N LEU A 194 -6.94 7.02 -22.41
CA LEU A 194 -7.69 7.64 -21.32
C LEU A 194 -9.09 7.04 -21.27
N VAL A 195 -9.60 6.92 -20.05
CA VAL A 195 -11.00 6.51 -19.84
C VAL A 195 -11.91 7.64 -20.32
N PRO A 196 -12.93 7.37 -21.15
CA PRO A 196 -13.91 8.38 -21.53
C PRO A 196 -14.71 8.86 -20.32
N LEU A 197 -14.73 10.17 -20.08
CA LEU A 197 -15.50 10.80 -19.00
C LEU A 197 -16.60 11.69 -19.60
N PRO A 198 -17.81 11.74 -18.99
CA PRO A 198 -18.24 11.01 -17.80
C PRO A 198 -18.50 9.53 -18.06
N ARG A 199 -18.17 8.66 -17.09
CA ARG A 199 -18.37 7.20 -17.19
C ARG A 199 -19.78 6.78 -16.80
N SER A 200 -20.35 5.87 -17.58
CA SER A 200 -21.56 5.11 -17.24
C SER A 200 -21.29 3.60 -17.27
N PRO A 201 -21.46 2.86 -16.16
CA PRO A 201 -21.86 3.33 -14.84
C PRO A 201 -20.73 4.11 -14.12
N SER A 202 -21.10 5.17 -13.38
CA SER A 202 -20.16 5.92 -12.53
C SER A 202 -19.81 5.14 -11.25
N ALA A 203 -18.75 5.52 -10.55
CA ALA A 203 -18.37 4.90 -9.28
C ALA A 203 -19.52 4.95 -8.26
N ALA A 204 -20.24 6.08 -8.18
CA ALA A 204 -21.44 6.21 -7.35
C ALA A 204 -22.56 5.24 -7.78
N ALA A 205 -22.79 5.08 -9.09
CA ALA A 205 -23.77 4.15 -9.61
C ALA A 205 -23.38 2.69 -9.31
N VAL A 206 -22.10 2.33 -9.41
CA VAL A 206 -21.58 0.99 -9.08
C VAL A 206 -21.80 0.66 -7.60
N LEU A 207 -21.49 1.59 -6.69
CA LEU A 207 -21.72 1.41 -5.26
C LEU A 207 -23.22 1.27 -4.94
N SER A 208 -24.07 2.03 -5.63
CA SER A 208 -25.53 1.97 -5.49
C SER A 208 -26.10 0.64 -6.03
N SER A 209 -25.57 0.16 -7.17
CA SER A 209 -25.92 -1.15 -7.74
C SER A 209 -25.57 -2.29 -6.78
N PHE A 210 -24.44 -2.21 -6.09
CA PHE A 210 -24.09 -3.18 -5.06
C PHE A 210 -25.07 -3.18 -3.87
N LEU A 211 -25.53 -2.00 -3.43
CA LEU A 211 -26.58 -1.91 -2.40
C LEU A 211 -27.89 -2.55 -2.86
N ALA A 212 -28.31 -2.26 -4.09
CA ALA A 212 -29.52 -2.85 -4.67
C ALA A 212 -29.40 -4.38 -4.74
N HIS A 213 -28.26 -4.90 -5.20
CA HIS A 213 -27.98 -6.32 -5.25
C HIS A 213 -28.02 -6.99 -3.85
N LYS A 214 -27.54 -6.29 -2.82
CA LYS A 214 -27.62 -6.77 -1.43
C LYS A 214 -29.04 -6.79 -0.87
N LYS A 215 -29.88 -5.84 -1.28
CA LYS A 215 -31.31 -5.82 -0.92
C LYS A 215 -32.06 -6.96 -1.61
N GLU A 216 -31.80 -7.19 -2.89
CA GLU A 216 -32.43 -8.26 -3.68
C GLU A 216 -32.03 -9.66 -3.21
N GLN A 217 -30.78 -9.85 -2.80
CA GLN A 217 -30.33 -11.14 -2.25
C GLN A 217 -31.06 -11.55 -0.97
N GLY A 218 -31.73 -10.63 -0.25
CA GLY A 218 -32.52 -10.94 0.95
C GLY A 218 -31.74 -11.55 2.13
N THR A 219 -30.42 -11.66 2.04
CA THR A 219 -29.57 -12.35 3.04
C THR A 219 -29.22 -11.48 4.24
N ALA A 220 -29.37 -10.15 4.13
CA ALA A 220 -28.94 -9.20 5.14
C ALA A 220 -30.13 -8.58 5.89
N SER A 221 -30.02 -8.46 7.21
CA SER A 221 -31.01 -7.76 8.03
C SER A 221 -31.00 -6.25 7.75
N THR A 222 -32.09 -5.56 8.09
CA THR A 222 -32.24 -4.10 7.91
C THR A 222 -31.08 -3.31 8.53
N VAL A 223 -30.61 -3.73 9.72
CA VAL A 223 -29.48 -3.09 10.42
C VAL A 223 -28.16 -3.30 9.66
N GLN A 224 -27.96 -4.48 9.06
CA GLN A 224 -26.76 -4.76 8.26
C GLN A 224 -26.74 -3.95 6.95
N LEU A 225 -27.91 -3.74 6.34
CA LEU A 225 -28.06 -2.90 5.16
C LEU A 225 -27.77 -1.43 5.45
N ALA A 226 -28.28 -0.89 6.57
CA ALA A 226 -27.99 0.49 6.98
C ALA A 226 -26.49 0.71 7.23
N ARG A 227 -25.83 -0.20 7.95
CA ARG A 227 -24.37 -0.14 8.17
C ARG A 227 -23.58 -0.24 6.86
N LEU A 228 -24.06 -1.06 5.92
CA LEU A 228 -23.43 -1.17 4.60
C LEU A 228 -23.58 0.12 3.80
N GLU A 229 -24.75 0.76 3.85
CA GLU A 229 -25.01 2.03 3.20
C GLU A 229 -24.11 3.15 3.73
N GLU A 230 -23.96 3.26 5.05
CA GLU A 230 -23.02 4.19 5.70
C GLU A 230 -21.57 3.94 5.26
N MET A 231 -21.16 2.67 5.23
CA MET A 231 -19.82 2.30 4.79
C MET A 231 -19.55 2.66 3.32
N LEU A 232 -20.50 2.42 2.42
CA LEU A 232 -20.35 2.75 0.99
C LEU A 232 -20.41 4.25 0.75
N HIS A 233 -21.21 4.99 1.54
CA HIS A 233 -21.17 6.44 1.56
C HIS A 233 -19.79 6.96 1.97
N GLY A 234 -19.20 6.38 3.03
CA GLY A 234 -17.83 6.68 3.45
C GLY A 234 -16.80 6.36 2.36
N LEU A 235 -16.97 5.24 1.65
CA LEU A 235 -16.10 4.85 0.54
C LEU A 235 -16.20 5.83 -0.65
N ARG A 236 -17.41 6.32 -0.98
CA ARG A 236 -17.64 7.33 -2.02
C ARG A 236 -16.95 8.65 -1.67
N GLU A 237 -17.14 9.13 -0.44
CA GLU A 237 -16.52 10.34 0.06
C GLU A 237 -14.98 10.23 0.08
N TYR A 238 -14.48 9.05 0.47
CA TYR A 238 -13.05 8.77 0.45
C TYR A 238 -12.49 8.76 -0.97
N PHE A 239 -13.21 8.14 -1.92
CA PHE A 239 -12.84 8.12 -3.32
C PHE A 239 -12.71 9.54 -3.90
N ASP A 240 -13.67 10.43 -3.60
CA ASP A 240 -13.64 11.82 -4.07
C ASP A 240 -12.35 12.55 -3.63
N LYS A 241 -11.89 12.33 -2.40
CA LYS A 241 -10.67 12.93 -1.84
C LYS A 241 -9.40 12.23 -2.32
N ALA A 242 -9.44 10.90 -2.45
CA ALA A 242 -8.28 10.10 -2.82
C ALA A 242 -7.95 10.20 -4.32
N LEU A 243 -8.94 10.44 -5.17
CA LEU A 243 -8.78 10.44 -6.62
C LEU A 243 -7.63 11.35 -7.09
N PRO A 244 -7.64 12.68 -6.85
CA PRO A 244 -6.58 13.58 -7.32
C PRO A 244 -5.22 13.34 -6.66
N LEU A 245 -5.21 12.69 -5.48
CA LEU A 245 -4.01 12.50 -4.68
C LEU A 245 -3.24 11.25 -5.09
N ILE A 246 -3.90 10.10 -5.13
CA ILE A 246 -3.22 8.79 -5.16
C ILE A 246 -3.75 7.80 -6.22
N LEU A 247 -4.84 8.11 -6.95
CA LEU A 247 -5.47 7.16 -7.87
C LEU A 247 -5.25 7.45 -9.36
N LEU A 248 -4.92 8.69 -9.73
CA LEU A 248 -4.67 9.09 -11.12
C LEU A 248 -3.21 8.88 -11.52
N TYR A 249 -3.01 8.30 -12.72
CA TYR A 249 -1.70 8.26 -13.36
C TYR A 249 -1.33 9.62 -13.93
N ARG A 250 -0.04 9.80 -14.28
CA ARG A 250 0.51 11.08 -14.76
C ARG A 250 -0.29 11.65 -15.94
N HIS A 251 -0.66 10.81 -16.91
CA HIS A 251 -1.33 11.25 -18.14
C HIS A 251 -2.82 11.58 -17.95
N GLU A 252 -3.46 11.08 -16.89
CA GLU A 252 -4.87 11.38 -16.57
C GLU A 252 -5.02 12.71 -15.80
N ARG A 253 -3.94 13.29 -15.29
CA ARG A 253 -4.00 14.52 -14.48
C ARG A 253 -4.46 15.74 -15.28
N GLU A 254 -4.12 15.81 -16.56
CA GLU A 254 -4.59 16.86 -17.47
C GLU A 254 -6.11 16.75 -17.69
N GLN A 255 -6.60 15.52 -17.92
CA GLN A 255 -8.03 15.24 -18.01
C GLN A 255 -8.76 15.64 -16.73
N TYR A 256 -8.21 15.33 -15.56
CA TYR A 256 -8.77 15.78 -14.28
C TYR A 256 -8.78 17.30 -14.15
N ALA A 257 -7.68 17.99 -14.45
CA ALA A 257 -7.58 19.44 -14.34
C ALA A 257 -8.59 20.17 -15.24
N SER A 258 -8.89 19.63 -16.43
CA SER A 258 -9.91 20.18 -17.33
C SER A 258 -11.33 20.08 -16.78
N LEU A 259 -11.63 19.03 -16.02
CA LEU A 259 -12.97 18.76 -15.45
C LEU A 259 -13.16 19.42 -14.08
N PHE A 260 -12.07 19.61 -13.34
CA PHE A 260 -12.05 20.15 -11.98
C PHE A 260 -11.05 21.31 -11.91
N PRO A 261 -11.33 22.45 -12.57
CA PRO A 261 -10.45 23.60 -12.51
C PRO A 261 -10.33 24.08 -11.07
N ALA A 262 -9.10 24.34 -10.61
CA ALA A 262 -8.89 24.96 -9.31
C ALA A 262 -9.62 26.30 -9.30
N ALA A 263 -10.44 26.53 -8.27
CA ALA A 263 -11.14 27.80 -8.10
C ALA A 263 -10.12 28.94 -8.22
N PRO A 264 -10.38 29.99 -9.02
CA PRO A 264 -9.42 31.06 -9.22
C PRO A 264 -9.11 31.72 -7.87
N PRO A 265 -7.83 32.05 -7.59
CA PRO A 265 -7.51 32.85 -6.42
C PRO A 265 -8.09 34.26 -6.61
N SER A 266 -9.12 34.58 -5.80
CA SER A 266 -9.64 35.92 -5.48
C SER A 266 -10.70 36.56 -6.41
N SER A 267 -11.93 36.64 -5.92
CA SER A 267 -12.57 37.95 -5.67
C SER A 267 -13.59 37.85 -4.53
N ALA A 268 -13.47 38.78 -3.57
CA ALA A 268 -14.24 38.93 -2.33
C ALA A 268 -15.70 38.43 -2.30
N CYS A 269 -16.03 37.61 -1.29
CA CYS A 269 -17.31 37.72 -0.61
C CYS A 269 -17.16 37.36 0.87
N ARG A 270 -17.45 38.35 1.71
CA ARG A 270 -17.41 38.38 3.17
C ARG A 270 -18.37 37.33 3.77
N PRO A 271 -18.03 36.61 4.85
CA PRO A 271 -19.02 35.78 5.52
C PRO A 271 -19.94 36.70 6.32
N THR A 272 -21.19 36.81 5.90
CA THR A 272 -22.27 37.30 6.76
C THR A 272 -23.14 36.10 7.06
N SER A 273 -23.20 35.75 8.33
CA SER A 273 -23.90 34.62 8.93
C SER A 273 -25.40 34.67 8.64
N THR A 274 -25.85 33.98 7.59
CA THR A 274 -27.22 33.48 7.45
C THR A 274 -27.16 32.22 6.60
N GLU A 275 -27.39 31.07 7.22
CA GLU A 275 -27.65 29.79 6.55
C GLU A 275 -28.69 29.95 5.43
N PRO A 276 -28.52 29.29 4.27
CA PRO A 276 -29.64 29.00 3.39
C PRO A 276 -29.90 27.49 3.30
N ALA A 277 -31.16 27.17 3.58
CA ALA A 277 -31.78 25.89 3.35
C ALA A 277 -31.82 25.53 1.84
N LEU A 278 -31.52 24.26 1.57
CA LEU A 278 -32.20 23.33 0.65
C LEU A 278 -33.02 23.93 -0.52
N GLY A 279 -32.52 23.75 -1.75
CA GLY A 279 -33.30 23.91 -2.98
C GLY A 279 -32.43 23.98 -4.24
N SER A 280 -32.57 23.00 -5.13
CA SER A 280 -31.77 22.69 -6.33
C SER A 280 -31.38 23.83 -7.29
N SER A 281 -30.30 23.53 -8.05
CA SER A 281 -29.72 24.18 -9.25
C SER A 281 -28.57 25.16 -9.00
N SER A 282 -27.51 24.66 -8.35
CA SER A 282 -26.26 25.40 -8.16
C SER A 282 -25.18 24.85 -9.09
N GLY A 283 -24.43 25.72 -9.78
CA GLY A 283 -23.24 25.43 -10.58
C GLY A 283 -22.06 24.91 -9.76
N ALA A 284 -22.32 23.93 -8.89
CA ALA A 284 -21.33 23.19 -8.13
C ALA A 284 -20.62 22.23 -9.08
N ALA A 285 -19.29 22.20 -9.01
CA ALA A 285 -18.49 21.24 -9.76
C ALA A 285 -19.00 19.80 -9.49
N PRO A 286 -19.12 18.96 -10.53
CA PRO A 286 -19.59 17.59 -10.36
C PRO A 286 -18.65 16.84 -9.40
N ARG A 287 -19.13 15.86 -8.63
CA ARG A 287 -18.25 15.10 -7.74
C ARG A 287 -17.42 14.10 -8.54
N PRO A 288 -16.17 13.80 -8.15
CA PRO A 288 -15.36 12.79 -8.83
C PRO A 288 -16.05 11.42 -8.93
N SER A 289 -16.77 10.98 -7.89
CA SER A 289 -17.54 9.74 -7.86
C SER A 289 -18.70 9.68 -8.86
N ASP A 290 -19.18 10.83 -9.34
CA ASP A 290 -20.25 10.91 -10.33
C ASP A 290 -19.71 10.93 -11.77
N VAL A 291 -18.43 11.27 -11.94
CA VAL A 291 -17.77 11.41 -13.24
C VAL A 291 -16.92 10.18 -13.59
N TYR A 292 -16.17 9.65 -12.63
CA TYR A 292 -15.25 8.53 -12.82
C TYR A 292 -15.96 7.18 -12.64
N GLY A 293 -15.40 6.14 -13.25
CA GLY A 293 -15.99 4.81 -13.32
C GLY A 293 -15.39 3.79 -12.34
N ALA A 294 -15.67 2.52 -12.64
CA ALA A 294 -15.21 1.38 -11.86
C ALA A 294 -13.69 1.13 -11.95
N GLU A 295 -13.06 1.58 -13.04
CA GLU A 295 -11.62 1.45 -13.27
C GLU A 295 -10.84 2.14 -12.15
N HIS A 296 -11.15 3.42 -11.91
CA HIS A 296 -10.54 4.22 -10.85
C HIS A 296 -10.96 3.75 -9.45
N LEU A 297 -12.21 3.33 -9.29
CA LEU A 297 -12.69 2.74 -8.02
C LEU A 297 -11.89 1.47 -7.68
N LEU A 298 -11.57 0.63 -8.67
CA LEU A 298 -10.77 -0.57 -8.45
C LEU A 298 -9.34 -0.24 -8.00
N ARG A 299 -8.73 0.83 -8.52
CA ARG A 299 -7.42 1.31 -8.07
C ARG A 299 -7.41 1.67 -6.58
N LEU A 300 -8.53 2.20 -6.06
CA LEU A 300 -8.67 2.48 -4.63
C LEU A 300 -8.49 1.21 -3.79
N PHE A 301 -9.03 0.07 -4.21
CA PHE A 301 -8.89 -1.21 -3.49
C PHE A 301 -7.45 -1.72 -3.38
N VAL A 302 -6.54 -1.30 -4.27
CA VAL A 302 -5.11 -1.60 -4.14
C VAL A 302 -4.46 -0.79 -3.02
N ARG A 303 -4.93 0.43 -2.78
CA ARG A 303 -4.40 1.35 -1.76
C ARG A 303 -5.06 1.16 -0.40
N LEU A 304 -6.33 0.77 -0.36
CA LEU A 304 -7.13 0.63 0.87
C LEU A 304 -6.45 -0.20 1.97
N PRO A 305 -5.83 -1.37 1.71
CA PRO A 305 -5.11 -2.13 2.72
C PRO A 305 -4.13 -1.33 3.59
N ARG A 306 -3.35 -0.46 2.96
CA ARG A 306 -2.36 0.39 3.66
C ARG A 306 -3.04 1.56 4.36
N LEU A 307 -4.09 2.11 3.75
CA LEU A 307 -4.80 3.26 4.29
C LEU A 307 -5.65 2.88 5.52
N LEU A 308 -6.30 1.71 5.49
CA LEU A 308 -7.09 1.19 6.60
C LEU A 308 -6.25 0.87 7.82
N ALA A 309 -4.98 0.54 7.63
CA ALA A 309 -4.07 0.24 8.72
C ALA A 309 -3.61 1.47 9.51
N LEU A 310 -3.67 2.64 8.87
CA LEU A 310 -3.41 3.92 9.50
C LEU A 310 -4.64 4.46 10.24
N ALA A 311 -5.83 3.88 9.99
CA ALA A 311 -7.07 4.32 10.62
C ALA A 311 -7.17 3.76 12.05
N PRO A 312 -7.53 4.57 13.06
CA PRO A 312 -7.71 4.12 14.43
C PRO A 312 -9.05 3.39 14.59
N LEU A 313 -9.17 2.18 14.03
CA LEU A 313 -10.37 1.34 14.09
C LEU A 313 -10.21 0.21 15.10
N ALA A 314 -11.29 -0.17 15.78
CA ALA A 314 -11.28 -1.35 16.63
C ALA A 314 -11.08 -2.63 15.76
N PRO A 315 -10.40 -3.68 16.26
CA PRO A 315 -10.15 -4.90 15.48
C PRO A 315 -11.41 -5.56 14.91
N ALA A 316 -12.52 -5.51 15.66
CA ALA A 316 -13.82 -6.06 15.23
C ALA A 316 -14.42 -5.26 14.06
N GLU A 317 -14.40 -3.92 14.15
CA GLU A 317 -14.89 -3.02 13.10
C GLU A 317 -14.05 -3.14 11.83
N MET A 318 -12.72 -3.20 11.98
CA MET A 318 -11.80 -3.42 10.88
C MET A 318 -12.09 -4.75 10.16
N THR A 319 -12.36 -5.83 10.89
CA THR A 319 -12.72 -7.13 10.31
C THR A 319 -14.05 -7.04 9.55
N GLN A 320 -15.04 -6.31 10.09
CA GLN A 320 -16.32 -6.11 9.44
C GLN A 320 -16.19 -5.30 8.13
N VAL A 321 -15.41 -4.20 8.15
CA VAL A 321 -15.11 -3.40 6.96
C VAL A 321 -14.41 -4.25 5.90
N GLN A 322 -13.39 -5.02 6.29
CA GLN A 322 -12.70 -5.94 5.37
C GLN A 322 -13.64 -6.96 4.72
N ALA A 323 -14.54 -7.57 5.51
CA ALA A 323 -15.51 -8.52 4.99
C ALA A 323 -16.42 -7.87 3.93
N LYS A 324 -16.93 -6.67 4.21
CA LYS A 324 -17.79 -5.93 3.27
C LYS A 324 -17.06 -5.45 2.02
N LEU A 325 -15.81 -5.00 2.14
CA LEU A 325 -14.96 -4.68 0.99
C LEU A 325 -14.69 -5.94 0.14
N GLY A 326 -14.46 -7.09 0.78
CA GLY A 326 -14.31 -8.37 0.10
C GLY A 326 -15.58 -8.83 -0.64
N GLU A 327 -16.76 -8.61 -0.04
CA GLU A 327 -18.05 -8.85 -0.70
C GLU A 327 -18.25 -7.94 -1.93
N LEU A 328 -17.86 -6.67 -1.83
CA LEU A 328 -17.90 -5.73 -2.96
C LEU A 328 -16.93 -6.14 -4.08
N LEU A 329 -15.71 -6.55 -3.76
CA LEU A 329 -14.77 -7.09 -4.76
C LEU A 329 -15.33 -8.33 -5.47
N LYS A 330 -16.01 -9.23 -4.75
CA LYS A 330 -16.69 -10.38 -5.35
C LYS A 330 -17.84 -9.96 -6.27
N PHE A 331 -18.58 -8.91 -5.92
CA PHE A 331 -19.62 -8.35 -6.78
C PHE A 331 -19.02 -7.76 -8.07
N LEU A 332 -17.97 -6.94 -7.97
CA LEU A 332 -17.26 -6.39 -9.13
C LEU A 332 -16.72 -7.49 -10.05
N GLN A 333 -16.23 -8.59 -9.47
CA GLN A 333 -15.79 -9.76 -10.24
C GLN A 333 -16.95 -10.44 -10.98
N LYS A 334 -18.12 -10.59 -10.35
CA LYS A 334 -19.29 -11.24 -10.97
C LYS A 334 -19.87 -10.42 -12.11
N GLN A 335 -19.89 -9.09 -11.96
CA GLN A 335 -20.44 -8.14 -12.92
C GLN A 335 -19.34 -7.51 -13.81
N HIS A 336 -18.20 -8.19 -13.96
CA HIS A 336 -17.01 -7.63 -14.59
C HIS A 336 -17.27 -7.12 -16.02
N GLY A 337 -18.03 -7.88 -16.82
CA GLY A 337 -18.32 -7.51 -18.21
C GLY A 337 -19.25 -6.31 -18.41
N GLU A 338 -20.07 -5.96 -17.41
CA GLU A 338 -20.98 -4.80 -17.48
C GLU A 338 -20.34 -3.55 -16.86
N ILE A 339 -19.49 -3.75 -15.85
CA ILE A 339 -18.95 -2.66 -15.04
C ILE A 339 -17.68 -2.04 -15.66
N PHE A 340 -16.81 -2.86 -16.26
CA PHE A 340 -15.52 -2.40 -16.79
C PHE A 340 -15.56 -2.17 -18.31
N LEU A 341 -14.85 -1.13 -18.77
CA LEU A 341 -14.69 -0.90 -20.20
C LEU A 341 -13.82 -1.94 -20.89
N THR A 342 -14.15 -2.20 -22.15
CA THR A 342 -13.37 -3.02 -23.07
C THR A 342 -12.36 -2.21 -23.89
N SER A 343 -12.57 -0.90 -24.06
CA SER A 343 -11.63 -0.02 -24.80
C SER A 343 -11.58 1.40 -24.23
N TYR A 344 -10.42 2.04 -24.36
CA TYR A 344 -10.14 3.38 -23.86
C TYR A 344 -9.90 4.32 -25.07
N MET A 345 -10.08 5.63 -24.88
CA MET A 345 -9.85 6.63 -25.93
C MET A 345 -8.35 6.89 -26.08
N LYS A 346 -7.84 6.96 -27.31
CA LYS A 346 -6.44 7.34 -27.54
C LYS A 346 -6.23 8.80 -27.16
N LYS A 347 -5.18 9.12 -26.39
CA LYS A 347 -4.78 10.51 -26.15
C LYS A 347 -4.24 11.07 -27.48
N GLU A 348 -4.83 12.16 -27.98
CA GLU A 348 -4.26 12.86 -29.11
C GLU A 348 -2.90 13.42 -28.68
N GLU A 349 -1.83 12.95 -29.31
CA GLU A 349 -0.50 13.53 -29.12
C GLU A 349 -0.52 14.91 -29.79
N GLU A 350 -0.45 15.99 -29.01
CA GLU A 350 -0.06 17.29 -29.55
C GLU A 350 1.29 17.09 -30.23
N LYS A 351 1.29 17.06 -31.56
CA LYS A 351 2.53 17.17 -32.32
C LYS A 351 3.14 18.52 -31.92
N GLU A 352 4.28 18.49 -31.24
CA GLU A 352 5.17 19.65 -31.25
C GLU A 352 5.40 20.02 -32.72
N GLU A 353 4.80 21.13 -33.16
CA GLU A 353 5.11 21.75 -34.43
C GLU A 353 6.57 22.21 -34.37
N GLY A 354 7.47 21.31 -34.79
CA GLY A 354 8.82 21.65 -35.17
C GLY A 354 8.79 22.69 -36.29
N LYS A 355 9.29 23.88 -35.99
CA LYS A 355 9.67 24.93 -36.95
C LYS A 355 10.48 24.37 -38.13
N GLY A 356 10.15 24.87 -39.33
CA GLY A 356 10.96 24.80 -40.55
C GLY A 356 10.53 23.63 -41.47
N GLU A 357 10.27 23.78 -42.76
CA GLU A 357 10.69 24.79 -43.74
C GLU A 357 9.61 24.97 -44.82
N GLU A 358 9.47 26.21 -45.23
CA GLU A 358 8.83 26.66 -46.47
C GLU A 358 9.53 26.04 -47.69
N LYS A 359 8.81 25.22 -48.47
CA LYS A 359 9.11 25.03 -49.89
C LYS A 359 7.82 25.05 -50.70
N GLY A 360 7.60 26.20 -51.34
CA GLY A 360 6.69 26.31 -52.46
C GLY A 360 7.09 25.37 -53.59
N SER A 361 6.10 24.80 -54.26
CA SER A 361 6.27 24.24 -55.59
C SER A 361 4.95 24.39 -56.35
N GLN A 362 4.98 25.40 -57.19
CA GLN A 362 4.07 25.67 -58.29
C GLN A 362 4.17 24.50 -59.29
N ALA A 363 3.05 23.91 -59.70
CA ALA A 363 3.01 23.05 -60.88
C ALA A 363 1.65 23.22 -61.59
N VAL A 364 1.74 23.86 -62.75
CA VAL A 364 0.72 23.95 -63.79
C VAL A 364 0.85 22.72 -64.71
N ALA A 365 -0.29 22.20 -65.19
CA ALA A 365 -0.54 21.62 -66.52
C ALA A 365 -1.32 20.27 -66.52
N GLU A 366 -2.59 20.39 -66.94
CA GLU A 366 -3.15 19.79 -68.16
C GLU A 366 -3.43 18.27 -68.31
N SER A 367 -4.63 18.01 -68.85
CA SER A 367 -5.08 16.88 -69.68
C SER A 367 -5.56 15.58 -69.02
N GLY A 368 -6.84 15.26 -69.27
CA GLY A 368 -7.46 14.01 -68.84
C GLY A 368 -8.90 13.82 -69.32
N MET A 369 -9.10 13.88 -70.64
CA MET A 369 -10.35 13.63 -71.35
C MET A 369 -10.93 12.23 -71.07
N LYS A 370 -12.19 12.11 -70.60
CA LYS A 370 -13.01 10.91 -70.87
C LYS A 370 -14.52 11.16 -70.84
N LYS A 371 -15.13 10.86 -72.00
CA LYS A 371 -16.55 10.92 -72.33
C LYS A 371 -17.35 9.78 -71.66
N GLY A 372 -18.62 10.04 -71.35
CA GLY A 372 -19.66 9.03 -71.10
C GLY A 372 -21.02 9.70 -70.88
N ARG A 373 -21.67 10.18 -71.94
CA ARG A 373 -22.81 9.55 -72.67
C ARG A 373 -24.03 9.23 -71.79
N ARG A 374 -25.01 10.15 -71.89
CA ARG A 374 -26.47 9.99 -72.12
C ARG A 374 -27.21 8.86 -71.38
N THR A 375 -28.30 9.23 -70.70
CA THR A 375 -29.69 8.90 -71.10
C THR A 375 -30.70 9.83 -70.41
N ARG A 376 -31.57 10.45 -71.21
CA ARG A 376 -32.80 11.17 -70.80
C ARG A 376 -33.90 10.73 -71.76
N THR A 377 -34.93 10.09 -71.23
CA THR A 377 -36.25 9.76 -71.81
C THR A 377 -37.10 9.30 -70.61
N ALA A 378 -38.33 9.71 -70.36
CA ALA A 378 -39.30 10.48 -71.15
C ALA A 378 -40.00 11.50 -70.24
#